data_AF-A0A0L1IKK8-F1
#
_entry.id   AF-A0A0L1IKK8-F1
#
_cell.length_a   1.000
_cell.length_b   1.000
_cell.length_c   1.000
_cell.angle_alpha   90.00
_cell.angle_beta   90.00
_cell.angle_gamma   90.00
#
_symmetry.space_group_name_H-M   'P 1'
#
loop_
_entity.id
_entity.type
_entity.pdbx_description
1 polymer ?
#
loop_
_entity_poly.entity_id
_entity_poly.type
_entity_poly.pdbx_seq_one_letter_code
_entity_poly.pdbx_strand_id
1 'polypeptide(L)'
;MSKKFTISQIQNKKFNIVYKGYKAEEVNDFLDEIISDYMYFEQKIHDLKNELDVANEKLENISNKNDAILVEIQEYRKQNWDLMKNTFGDADIIKRISRIENSLVENEQRLKKIDEIYALLANKK
;
A
#
# COMPACT_ATOMS: atom_id res chain seq x y z
N MET A 1 15.48 -2.52 16.32
CA MET A 1 16.76 -1.93 16.79
C MET A 1 16.55 -0.44 17.00
N SER A 2 16.86 0.10 18.18
CA SER A 2 16.76 1.54 18.46
C SER A 2 18.05 2.27 18.04
N LYS A 3 17.92 3.54 17.64
CA LYS A 3 19.04 4.41 17.30
C LYS A 3 19.93 4.61 18.53
N LYS A 4 21.20 4.20 18.43
CA LYS A 4 22.15 4.22 19.55
C LYS A 4 22.93 5.54 19.66
N PHE A 5 23.11 6.26 18.55
CA PHE A 5 23.89 7.50 18.52
C PHE A 5 23.20 8.56 17.65
N THR A 6 23.32 9.83 18.05
CA THR A 6 22.93 11.00 17.24
C THR A 6 24.15 11.60 16.55
N ILE A 7 23.93 12.36 15.47
CA ILE A 7 25.00 13.06 14.74
C ILE A 7 25.87 13.90 15.70
N SER A 8 25.23 14.67 16.59
CA SER A 8 25.95 15.49 17.57
C SER A 8 26.74 14.65 18.58
N GLN A 9 26.29 13.44 18.93
CA GLN A 9 27.05 12.55 19.81
C GLN A 9 28.28 11.98 19.12
N ILE A 10 28.20 11.70 17.82
CA ILE A 10 29.34 11.24 17.00
C ILE A 10 30.36 12.37 16.87
N GLN A 11 29.89 13.57 16.50
CA GLN A 11 30.76 14.75 16.31
C GLN A 11 31.50 15.18 17.58
N ASN A 12 30.85 15.09 18.75
CA ASN A 12 31.45 15.48 20.04
C ASN A 12 32.22 14.35 20.73
N LYS A 13 32.35 13.18 20.09
CA LYS A 13 33.00 12.03 20.70
C LYS A 13 34.51 12.26 20.79
N LYS A 14 35.03 12.29 22.01
CA LYS A 14 36.47 12.29 22.27
C LYS A 14 36.96 10.87 22.54
N PHE A 15 38.05 10.49 21.88
CA PHE A 15 38.72 9.21 22.06
C PHE A 15 39.98 9.39 22.91
N ASN A 16 40.28 8.40 23.74
CA ASN A 16 41.54 8.36 24.48
C ASN A 16 42.68 8.01 23.51
N ILE A 17 43.76 8.79 23.55
CA ILE A 17 44.94 8.52 22.73
C ILE A 17 45.82 7.54 23.49
N VAL A 18 46.16 6.42 22.84
CA VAL A 18 47.03 5.36 23.39
C VAL A 18 48.23 5.13 22.48
N TYR A 19 49.35 4.67 23.06
CA TYR A 19 50.56 4.37 22.29
C TYR A 19 50.28 3.25 21.28
N LYS A 20 50.61 3.48 19.99
CA LYS A 20 50.21 2.67 18.82
C LYS A 20 48.70 2.66 18.47
N GLY A 21 47.94 3.66 18.92
CA GLY A 21 46.57 3.88 18.44
C GLY A 21 46.51 4.44 17.00
N TYR A 22 45.30 4.50 16.45
CA TYR A 22 45.04 5.18 15.17
C TYR A 22 45.34 6.67 15.28
N LYS A 23 45.67 7.29 14.14
CA LYS A 23 45.84 8.74 14.07
C LYS A 23 44.48 9.42 14.27
N ALA A 24 44.44 10.45 15.11
CA ALA A 24 43.20 11.17 15.39
C ALA A 24 42.59 11.78 14.11
N GLU A 25 43.43 12.26 13.19
CA GLU A 25 43.00 12.81 11.90
C GLU A 25 42.25 11.78 11.05
N GLU A 26 42.83 10.59 10.85
CA GLU A 26 42.21 9.51 10.08
C GLU A 26 40.88 9.04 10.67
N VAL A 27 40.80 8.99 12.02
CA VAL A 27 39.55 8.67 12.71
C VAL A 27 38.52 9.78 12.52
N ASN A 28 38.92 11.05 12.58
CA ASN A 28 38.00 12.18 12.38
C ASN A 28 37.46 12.21 10.95
N ASP A 29 38.32 12.05 9.93
CA ASP A 29 37.91 12.02 8.52
C ASP A 29 36.87 10.90 8.29
N PHE A 30 37.09 9.72 8.86
CA PHE A 30 36.14 8.61 8.79
C PHE A 30 34.83 8.90 9.54
N LEU A 31 34.89 9.58 10.69
CA LEU A 31 33.68 9.97 11.43
C LEU A 31 32.87 11.04 10.70
N ASP A 32 33.52 11.93 9.94
CA ASP A 32 32.84 12.91 9.09
C ASP A 32 32.08 12.22 7.95
N GLU A 33 32.65 11.18 7.34
CA GLU A 33 31.93 10.33 6.37
C GLU A 33 30.70 9.65 7.00
N ILE A 34 30.87 9.06 8.21
CA ILE A 34 29.74 8.44 8.94
C ILE A 34 28.65 9.48 9.27
N ILE A 35 29.04 10.69 9.65
CA ILE A 35 28.10 11.78 9.92
C ILE A 35 27.31 12.12 8.65
N SER A 36 27.99 12.23 7.50
CA SER A 36 27.35 12.47 6.21
C SER A 36 26.32 11.40 5.88
N ASP A 37 26.68 10.12 6.04
CA ASP A 37 25.75 9.01 5.83
C ASP A 37 24.55 9.05 6.80
N TYR A 38 24.79 9.37 8.07
CA TYR A 38 23.70 9.53 9.04
C TYR A 38 22.74 10.66 8.65
N MET A 39 23.25 11.79 8.16
CA MET A 39 22.44 12.89 7.65
C MET A 39 21.61 12.45 6.44
N TYR A 40 22.24 11.74 5.51
CA TYR A 40 21.56 11.19 4.33
C TYR A 40 20.43 10.23 4.72
N PHE A 41 20.68 9.30 5.66
CA PHE A 41 19.66 8.38 6.13
C PHE A 41 18.53 9.08 6.89
N GLU A 42 18.83 10.10 7.70
CA GLU A 42 17.78 10.90 8.37
C GLU A 42 16.88 11.60 7.35
N GLN A 43 17.47 12.22 6.33
CA GLN A 43 16.71 12.83 5.25
C GLN A 43 15.88 11.78 4.51
N LYS A 44 16.47 10.63 4.15
CA LYS A 44 15.75 9.59 3.43
C LYS A 44 14.59 9.00 4.23
N ILE A 45 14.75 8.84 5.54
CA ILE A 45 13.67 8.41 6.45
C ILE A 45 12.56 9.47 6.49
N HIS A 46 12.93 10.75 6.54
CA HIS A 46 11.94 11.83 6.52
C HIS A 46 11.15 11.83 5.21
N ASP A 47 11.83 11.74 4.07
CA ASP A 47 11.20 11.70 2.75
C ASP A 47 10.26 10.48 2.61
N LEU A 48 10.71 9.29 3.03
CA LEU A 48 9.89 8.09 3.00
C LEU A 48 8.65 8.18 3.91
N LYS A 49 8.77 8.84 5.07
CA LYS A 49 7.62 9.10 5.94
C LYS A 49 6.61 10.04 5.27
N ASN A 50 7.08 11.11 4.64
CA ASN A 50 6.21 12.03 3.91
C ASN A 50 5.50 11.33 2.74
N GLU A 51 6.23 10.49 1.98
CA GLU A 51 5.63 9.67 0.91
C GLU A 51 4.59 8.69 1.45
N LEU A 52 4.86 8.05 2.59
CA LEU A 52 3.92 7.14 3.25
C LEU A 52 2.66 7.86 3.69
N ASP A 53 2.78 9.04 4.28
CA ASP A 53 1.64 9.84 4.73
C ASP A 53 0.74 10.25 3.55
N VAL A 54 1.34 10.72 2.45
CA VAL A 54 0.62 11.04 1.20
C VAL A 54 -0.05 9.79 0.60
N ALA A 55 0.61 8.63 0.63
CA ALA A 55 0.03 7.39 0.13
C ALA A 55 -1.16 6.93 0.98
N ASN A 56 -1.05 7.04 2.31
CA ASN A 56 -2.14 6.71 3.23
C ASN A 56 -3.34 7.64 3.04
N GLU A 57 -3.12 8.94 2.88
CA GLU A 57 -4.20 9.91 2.60
C GLU A 57 -4.93 9.58 1.28
N LYS A 58 -4.18 9.20 0.23
CA LYS A 58 -4.79 8.74 -1.04
C LYS A 58 -5.60 7.46 -0.85
N LEU A 59 -5.09 6.51 -0.06
CA LEU A 59 -5.77 5.25 0.20
C LEU A 59 -7.06 5.46 0.98
N GLU A 60 -7.04 6.30 2.01
CA GLU A 60 -8.23 6.70 2.77
C GLU A 60 -9.27 7.36 1.86
N ASN A 61 -8.85 8.30 1.02
CA ASN A 61 -9.75 8.94 0.05
C ASN A 61 -10.38 7.95 -0.93
N ILE A 62 -9.63 6.97 -1.41
CA ILE A 62 -10.16 5.91 -2.29
C ILE A 62 -11.11 4.99 -1.53
N SER A 63 -10.78 4.63 -0.28
CA SER A 63 -11.64 3.82 0.57
C SER A 63 -12.99 4.50 0.80
N ASN A 64 -12.97 5.78 1.18
CA ASN A 64 -14.19 6.56 1.40
C ASN A 64 -15.05 6.66 0.13
N LYS A 65 -14.43 6.81 -1.05
CA LYS A 65 -15.14 6.80 -2.34
C LYS A 65 -15.74 5.42 -2.64
N ASN A 66 -15.00 4.34 -2.38
CA ASN A 66 -15.51 2.99 -2.55
C ASN A 66 -16.70 2.72 -1.63
N ASP A 67 -16.64 3.13 -0.37
CA ASP A 67 -17.74 2.97 0.57
C ASP A 67 -18.99 3.75 0.11
N ALA A 68 -18.81 4.99 -0.36
CA ALA A 68 -19.89 5.78 -0.94
C ALA A 68 -20.52 5.09 -2.17
N ILE A 69 -19.70 4.55 -3.07
CA ILE A 69 -20.18 3.81 -4.25
C ILE A 69 -20.90 2.52 -3.83
N LEU A 70 -20.42 1.81 -2.81
CA LEU A 70 -21.08 0.61 -2.32
C LEU A 70 -22.47 0.91 -1.75
N VAL A 71 -22.61 2.00 -1.00
CA VAL A 71 -23.91 2.48 -0.51
C VAL A 71 -24.84 2.82 -1.68
N GLU A 72 -24.34 3.57 -2.66
CA GLU A 72 -25.11 3.94 -3.86
C GLU A 72 -25.57 2.69 -4.64
N ILE A 73 -24.69 1.70 -4.84
CA ILE A 73 -25.04 0.43 -5.51
C ILE A 73 -26.11 -0.34 -4.72
N GLN A 74 -26.02 -0.38 -3.39
CA GLN A 74 -27.03 -1.04 -2.56
C GLN A 74 -28.39 -0.34 -2.68
N GLU A 75 -28.39 0.99 -2.70
CA GLU A 75 -29.60 1.77 -2.87
C GLU A 75 -30.24 1.56 -4.25
N TYR A 76 -29.45 1.60 -5.33
CA TYR A 76 -29.93 1.25 -6.68
C TYR A 76 -30.47 -0.18 -6.76
N ARG A 77 -29.81 -1.15 -6.10
CA ARG A 77 -30.29 -2.54 -6.08
C ARG A 77 -31.65 -2.65 -5.39
N LYS A 78 -31.84 -1.95 -4.28
CA LYS A 78 -33.12 -1.93 -3.55
C LYS A 78 -34.22 -1.30 -4.39
N GLN A 79 -33.96 -0.13 -4.98
CA GLN A 79 -34.92 0.56 -5.85
C GLN A 79 -35.29 -0.30 -7.07
N ASN A 80 -34.29 -0.91 -7.72
CA ASN A 80 -34.53 -1.78 -8.87
C ASN A 80 -35.31 -3.04 -8.49
N TRP A 81 -35.07 -3.60 -7.29
CA TRP A 81 -35.85 -4.71 -6.76
C TRP A 81 -37.31 -4.32 -6.54
N ASP A 82 -37.57 -3.16 -5.92
CA ASP A 82 -38.92 -2.65 -5.69
C ASP A 82 -39.64 -2.39 -7.02
N LEU A 83 -38.96 -1.80 -8.01
CA LEU A 83 -39.49 -1.64 -9.37
C LEU A 83 -39.80 -2.98 -10.03
N MET A 84 -38.89 -3.96 -9.94
CA MET A 84 -39.07 -5.27 -10.58
C MET A 84 -40.23 -6.05 -9.93
N LYS A 85 -40.38 -5.98 -8.60
CA LYS A 85 -41.52 -6.55 -7.88
C LYS A 85 -42.85 -5.90 -8.25
N ASN A 86 -42.86 -4.58 -8.44
CA ASN A 86 -44.07 -3.85 -8.83
C ASN A 86 -44.44 -4.03 -10.31
N THR A 87 -43.46 -4.37 -11.17
CA THR A 87 -43.64 -4.46 -12.63
C THR A 87 -43.85 -5.90 -13.12
N PHE A 88 -43.28 -6.91 -12.45
CA PHE A 88 -43.32 -8.31 -12.88
C PHE A 88 -43.92 -9.20 -11.78
N GLY A 89 -44.67 -10.23 -12.19
CA GLY A 89 -45.13 -11.26 -11.25
C GLY A 89 -43.99 -12.16 -10.77
N ASP A 90 -44.15 -12.78 -9.59
CA ASP A 90 -43.11 -13.58 -8.92
C ASP A 90 -42.49 -14.67 -9.82
N ALA A 91 -43.29 -15.29 -10.69
CA ALA A 91 -42.83 -16.32 -11.63
C ALA A 91 -41.86 -15.78 -12.72
N ASP A 92 -42.04 -14.53 -13.16
CA ASP A 92 -41.19 -13.92 -14.17
C ASP A 92 -39.88 -13.38 -13.57
N ILE A 93 -39.94 -12.94 -12.30
CA ILE A 93 -38.76 -12.59 -11.51
C ILE A 93 -37.84 -13.81 -11.37
N ILE A 94 -38.39 -14.98 -11.01
CA ILE A 94 -37.62 -16.23 -10.88
C ILE A 94 -36.94 -16.61 -12.20
N LYS A 95 -37.66 -16.57 -13.33
CA LYS A 95 -37.08 -16.87 -14.65
C LYS A 95 -35.96 -15.90 -15.01
N ARG A 96 -36.08 -14.62 -14.64
CA ARG A 96 -35.05 -13.61 -14.89
C ARG A 96 -33.82 -13.81 -13.99
N ILE A 97 -34.01 -14.15 -12.72
CA ILE A 97 -32.93 -14.49 -11.79
C ILE A 97 -32.11 -15.68 -12.31
N SER A 98 -32.76 -16.77 -12.71
CA SER A 98 -32.03 -17.94 -13.25
C SER A 98 -31.20 -17.63 -14.49
N ARG A 99 -31.65 -16.70 -15.36
CA ARG A 99 -30.85 -16.26 -16.52
C ARG A 99 -29.62 -15.46 -16.08
N ILE A 100 -29.77 -14.60 -15.08
CA ILE A 100 -28.67 -13.79 -14.54
C ILE A 100 -27.63 -14.68 -13.83
N GLU A 101 -28.05 -15.62 -12.99
CA GLU A 101 -27.15 -16.55 -12.29
C GLU A 101 -26.27 -17.34 -13.27
N ASN A 102 -26.86 -17.85 -14.35
CA ASN A 102 -26.11 -18.54 -15.40
C ASN A 102 -25.04 -17.64 -16.03
N SER A 103 -25.37 -16.37 -16.32
CA SER A 103 -24.40 -15.41 -16.88
C SER A 103 -23.30 -15.02 -15.89
N LEU A 104 -23.61 -14.94 -14.59
CA LEU A 104 -22.65 -14.61 -13.54
C LEU A 104 -21.60 -15.73 -13.40
N VAL A 105 -22.05 -16.99 -13.36
CA VAL A 105 -21.16 -18.16 -13.31
C VAL A 105 -20.20 -18.17 -14.51
N GLU A 106 -20.69 -17.85 -15.70
CA GLU A 106 -19.86 -17.77 -16.90
C GLU A 106 -18.80 -16.66 -16.78
N ASN A 107 -19.17 -15.50 -16.24
CA ASN A 107 -18.24 -14.39 -16.03
C ASN A 107 -17.18 -14.70 -14.96
N GLU A 108 -17.54 -15.36 -13.86
CA GLU A 108 -16.57 -15.81 -12.85
C GLU A 108 -15.55 -16.79 -13.43
N GLN A 109 -15.99 -17.70 -14.32
CA GLN A 109 -15.07 -18.60 -15.03
C GLN A 109 -14.10 -17.83 -15.94
N ARG A 110 -14.57 -16.76 -16.60
CA ARG A 110 -13.72 -15.90 -17.42
C ARG A 110 -12.69 -15.14 -16.58
N LEU A 111 -13.08 -14.63 -15.40
CA LEU A 111 -12.15 -13.96 -14.48
C LEU A 111 -11.06 -14.91 -13.98
N LYS A 112 -11.40 -16.14 -13.58
CA LYS A 112 -10.41 -17.15 -13.18
C LYS A 112 -9.39 -17.43 -14.28
N LYS A 113 -9.83 -17.54 -15.54
CA LYS A 113 -8.92 -17.71 -16.68
C LYS A 113 -7.99 -16.51 -16.86
N ILE A 114 -8.47 -15.29 -16.60
CA ILE A 114 -7.65 -14.07 -16.66
C ILE A 114 -6.59 -14.09 -15.56
N ASP A 115 -6.94 -14.48 -14.33
CA ASP A 115 -5.99 -14.58 -13.22
C ASP A 115 -4.91 -15.64 -13.49
N GLU A 116 -5.31 -16.79 -14.05
CA GLU A 116 -4.37 -17.82 -14.52
C GLU A 116 -3.38 -17.28 -15.56
N ILE A 117 -3.87 -16.48 -16.52
CA ILE A 117 -3.02 -15.84 -17.53
C ILE A 117 -2.04 -14.86 -16.88
N TYR A 118 -2.47 -14.04 -15.92
CA TYR A 118 -1.59 -13.11 -15.22
C TYR A 118 -0.51 -13.84 -14.42
N ALA A 119 -0.85 -14.93 -13.73
CA ALA A 119 0.11 -15.75 -13.01
C ALA A 119 1.16 -16.38 -13.96
N LEU A 120 0.73 -16.86 -15.14
CA LEU A 120 1.63 -17.40 -16.16
C LEU A 120 2.56 -16.34 -16.76
N LEU A 121 2.08 -15.10 -16.94
CA LEU A 121 2.92 -13.98 -17.42
C LEU A 121 3.92 -13.51 -16.36
N ALA A 122 3.53 -13.51 -15.08
CA ALA A 122 4.39 -13.11 -13.97
C ALA A 122 5.56 -14.10 -13.76
N ASN A 123 5.32 -15.40 -13.94
CA ASN A 123 6.34 -16.45 -13.81
C ASN A 123 7.28 -16.58 -15.03
N LYS A 124 7.08 -15.78 -16.08
CA LYS A 124 7.86 -15.83 -17.34
C LYS A 124 8.98 -14.78 -17.43
N LYS A 125 9.23 -14.03 -16.35
CA LYS A 125 10.39 -13.14 -16.15
C LYS A 125 11.41 -13.81 -15.23
#